data_AF-A0A2J7Q7P3-F1
#
_entry.id   AF-A0A2J7Q7P3-F1
#
_cell.length_a   1.000
_cell.length_b   1.000
_cell.length_c   1.000
_cell.angle_alpha   90.00
_cell.angle_beta   90.00
_cell.angle_gamma   90.00
#
_symmetry.space_group_name_H-M   'P 1'
#
loop_
_entity.id
_entity.type
_entity.pdbx_description
1 polymer ?
#
loop_
_entity_poly.entity_id
_entity_poly.type
_entity_poly.pdbx_seq_one_letter_code
_entity_poly.pdbx_strand_id
1 'polypeptide(L)'
;MRYRPDNLDDITAATKFSKDEIRWVYRAFKQECPSGAINELTFKNIYAKFFPLGDSSHYAHYVFAALDRGQSGTITFRDFMLGLSIVMKGTLQERLRWAFS
;
A
#
# COMPACT_ATOMS: atom_id res chain seq x y z
N MET A 1 -10.82 8.82 -14.85
CA MET A 1 -10.85 9.60 -13.58
C MET A 1 -9.44 10.04 -13.24
N ARG A 2 -9.18 11.35 -13.04
CA ARG A 2 -7.87 11.85 -12.59
C ARG A 2 -7.81 11.75 -11.07
N TYR A 3 -7.01 10.83 -10.55
CA TYR A 3 -6.70 10.73 -9.12
C TYR A 3 -6.06 12.04 -8.65
N ARG A 4 -6.69 12.71 -7.68
CA ARG A 4 -6.14 13.90 -7.02
C ARG A 4 -5.33 13.36 -5.83
N PRO A 5 -4.00 13.52 -5.79
CA PRO A 5 -3.22 13.03 -4.66
C PRO A 5 -3.68 13.77 -3.41
N ASP A 6 -4.04 13.03 -2.36
CA ASP A 6 -4.20 13.59 -1.02
C ASP A 6 -2.96 14.40 -0.65
N ASN A 7 -3.15 15.49 0.12
CA ASN A 7 -2.02 16.32 0.51
C ASN A 7 -1.04 15.46 1.32
N LEU A 8 0.26 15.59 1.03
CA LEU A 8 1.31 14.85 1.73
C LEU A 8 1.25 15.10 3.25
N ASP A 9 0.76 16.28 3.66
CA ASP A 9 0.56 16.62 5.06
C ASP A 9 -0.51 15.74 5.73
N ASP A 10 -1.60 15.42 5.03
CA ASP A 10 -2.68 14.57 5.56
C ASP A 10 -2.19 13.12 5.72
N ILE A 11 -1.38 12.64 4.77
CA ILE A 11 -0.75 11.31 4.85
C ILE A 11 0.29 11.28 5.97
N THR A 12 1.04 12.37 6.16
CA THR A 12 2.00 12.50 7.26
C THR A 12 1.28 12.46 8.60
N ALA A 13 0.16 13.16 8.76
CA ALA A 13 -0.62 13.16 9.98
C ALA A 13 -1.29 11.80 10.26
N ALA A 14 -1.70 11.09 9.21
CA ALA A 14 -2.40 9.81 9.32
C ALA A 14 -1.45 8.58 9.44
N THR A 15 -0.14 8.78 9.29
CA THR A 15 0.85 7.69 9.33
C THR A 15 1.98 8.00 10.31
N LYS A 16 2.78 6.99 10.61
CA LYS A 16 3.97 7.13 11.47
C LYS A 16 5.24 7.43 10.65
N PHE A 17 5.10 7.90 9.41
CA PHE A 17 6.20 8.23 8.51
C PHE A 17 6.46 9.73 8.44
N SER A 18 7.72 10.11 8.25
CA SER A 18 8.11 11.49 8.00
C SER A 18 7.76 11.89 6.57
N LYS A 19 7.66 13.20 6.33
CA LYS A 19 7.38 13.76 5.00
C LYS A 19 8.43 13.39 3.95
N ASP A 20 9.69 13.16 4.37
CA ASP A 20 10.77 12.70 3.48
C ASP A 20 10.60 11.22 3.10
N GLU A 21 10.27 10.36 4.07
CA GLU A 21 9.96 8.95 3.82
C GLU A 21 8.78 8.83 2.85
N ILE A 22 7.71 9.58 3.10
CA ILE A 22 6.51 9.58 2.23
C ILE A 22 6.87 10.06 0.82
N ARG A 23 7.69 11.10 0.66
CA ARG A 23 8.15 11.56 -0.67
C ARG A 23 8.97 10.51 -1.40
N TRP A 24 9.84 9.78 -0.70
CA TRP A 24 10.61 8.69 -1.30
C TRP A 24 9.70 7.55 -1.76
N VAL A 25 8.78 7.11 -0.90
CA VAL A 25 7.82 6.05 -1.24
C VAL A 25 6.90 6.48 -2.38
N TYR A 26 6.46 7.74 -2.42
CA TYR A 26 5.64 8.28 -3.51
C TYR A 26 6.36 8.24 -4.86
N ARG A 27 7.65 8.57 -4.89
CA ARG A 27 8.47 8.49 -6.12
C ARG A 27 8.57 7.05 -6.61
N ALA A 28 8.89 6.10 -5.72
CA ALA A 28 8.93 4.68 -6.06
C ALA A 28 7.57 4.18 -6.55
N PHE A 29 6.49 4.58 -5.88
CA PHE A 29 5.12 4.23 -6.25
C PHE A 29 4.74 4.75 -7.63
N LYS A 30 5.08 6.01 -7.96
CA LYS A 30 4.79 6.59 -9.29
C LYS A 30 5.65 6.01 -10.41
N GLN A 31 6.87 5.55 -10.09
CA GLN A 31 7.73 4.84 -11.04
C GLN A 31 7.15 3.48 -11.41
N GLU A 32 6.64 2.73 -10.44
CA GLU A 32 6.04 1.41 -10.67
C GLU A 32 4.57 1.49 -11.14
N CYS A 33 3.87 2.59 -10.85
CA CYS A 33 2.46 2.81 -11.21
C CYS A 33 2.20 4.23 -11.74
N PRO A 34 2.41 4.45 -13.05
CA PRO A 34 2.20 5.76 -13.69
C PRO A 34 0.77 6.27 -13.55
N SER A 35 -0.22 5.35 -13.55
CA SER A 35 -1.66 5.59 -13.39
C SER A 35 -2.05 6.25 -12.06
N GLY A 36 -1.22 6.10 -11.02
CA GLY A 36 -1.48 6.63 -9.68
C GLY A 36 -2.41 5.78 -8.81
N ALA A 37 -2.86 4.62 -9.29
CA ALA A 37 -3.62 3.63 -8.53
C ALA A 37 -3.16 2.22 -8.89
N ILE A 38 -3.07 1.34 -7.89
CA ILE A 38 -2.66 -0.05 -8.03
C ILE A 38 -3.91 -0.93 -8.06
N ASN A 39 -4.20 -1.60 -9.17
CA ASN A 39 -5.18 -2.67 -9.20
C ASN A 39 -4.54 -4.00 -8.76
N GLU A 40 -5.38 -4.99 -8.45
CA GLU A 40 -4.90 -6.28 -7.93
C GLU A 40 -3.87 -6.97 -8.83
N LEU A 41 -4.07 -6.91 -10.15
CA LEU A 41 -3.13 -7.50 -11.11
C LEU A 41 -1.75 -6.82 -11.03
N THR A 42 -1.73 -5.49 -10.94
CA THR A 42 -0.49 -4.71 -10.83
C THR A 42 0.18 -4.98 -9.49
N PHE A 43 -0.60 -5.09 -8.41
CA PHE A 43 -0.09 -5.46 -7.10
C PHE A 43 0.59 -6.83 -7.12
N LYS A 44 -0.05 -7.85 -7.72
CA LYS A 44 0.52 -9.20 -7.86
C LYS A 44 1.86 -9.16 -8.61
N ASN A 45 1.96 -8.40 -9.69
CA ASN A 45 3.21 -8.25 -10.45
C ASN A 45 4.33 -7.61 -9.63
N ILE A 46 4.02 -6.59 -8.82
CA ILE A 46 5.00 -5.97 -7.91
C ILE A 46 5.38 -6.95 -6.80
N TYR A 47 4.39 -7.61 -6.20
CA TYR A 47 4.58 -8.55 -5.10
C TYR A 47 5.44 -9.75 -5.51
N ALA A 48 5.25 -10.27 -6.72
CA ALA A 48 6.05 -11.37 -7.28
C ALA A 48 7.55 -11.02 -7.41
N LYS A 49 7.92 -9.75 -7.61
CA LYS A 49 9.34 -9.33 -7.64
C LYS A 49 10.05 -9.58 -6.31
N PHE A 50 9.32 -9.63 -5.19
CA PHE A 50 9.87 -9.95 -3.87
C PHE A 50 9.99 -11.46 -3.62
N PHE A 51 9.30 -12.29 -4.42
CA PHE A 51 9.27 -13.75 -4.28
C PHE A 51 9.57 -14.44 -5.63
N PRO A 52 10.80 -14.30 -6.17
CA PRO A 52 11.14 -14.77 -7.52
C PRO A 52 11.11 -16.30 -7.70
N LEU A 53 11.03 -17.06 -6.61
CA LEU A 53 11.13 -18.52 -6.60
C LEU A 53 9.79 -19.24 -6.34
N GLY A 54 8.67 -18.53 -6.20
CA GLY A 54 7.37 -19.16 -5.89
C GLY A 54 6.15 -18.38 -6.40
N ASP A 55 5.01 -19.06 -6.53
CA ASP A 55 3.74 -18.41 -6.88
C ASP A 55 3.17 -17.67 -5.65
N SER A 56 3.40 -16.36 -5.61
CA SER A 56 2.89 -15.48 -4.56
C SER A 56 1.48 -14.95 -4.85
N SER A 57 0.86 -15.33 -5.98
CA SER A 57 -0.39 -14.73 -6.48
C SER A 57 -1.56 -14.87 -5.50
N HIS A 58 -1.71 -16.04 -4.86
CA HIS A 58 -2.77 -16.28 -3.88
C HIS A 58 -2.56 -15.46 -2.61
N TYR A 59 -1.33 -15.38 -2.10
CA TYR A 59 -1.05 -14.60 -0.90
C TYR A 59 -1.14 -13.10 -1.17
N ALA A 60 -0.68 -12.65 -2.35
CA ALA A 60 -0.81 -11.28 -2.81
C ALA A 60 -2.28 -10.82 -2.89
N HIS A 61 -3.22 -11.72 -3.22
CA HIS A 61 -4.66 -11.42 -3.17
C HIS A 61 -5.11 -11.05 -1.74
N TYR A 62 -4.73 -11.84 -0.73
CA TYR A 62 -5.09 -11.56 0.66
C TYR A 62 -4.46 -10.26 1.16
N VAL A 63 -3.19 -10.00 0.82
CA VAL A 63 -2.52 -8.75 1.17
C VAL A 63 -3.18 -7.56 0.45
N PHE A 64 -3.56 -7.73 -0.82
CA PHE A 64 -4.29 -6.69 -1.56
C PHE A 64 -5.64 -6.39 -0.90
N ALA A 65 -6.42 -7.42 -0.55
CA ALA A 65 -7.72 -7.26 0.11
C ALA A 65 -7.59 -6.57 1.49
N ALA A 66 -6.54 -6.86 2.25
CA ALA A 66 -6.27 -6.21 3.53
C ALA A 66 -5.89 -4.71 3.38
N LEU A 67 -5.36 -4.33 2.21
CA LEU A 67 -5.02 -2.94 1.87
C LEU A 67 -6.20 -2.19 1.23
N ASP A 68 -6.99 -2.83 0.36
CA ASP A 68 -8.21 -2.27 -0.26
C ASP A 68 -9.42 -2.37 0.67
N ARG A 69 -9.34 -1.73 1.84
CA ARG A 69 -10.39 -1.74 2.86
C ARG A 69 -11.73 -1.16 2.38
N GLY A 70 -11.67 -0.27 1.38
CA GLY A 70 -12.86 0.29 0.74
C GLY A 70 -13.49 -0.63 -0.31
N GLN A 71 -12.91 -1.81 -0.59
CA GLN A 71 -13.31 -2.73 -1.65
C GLN A 71 -13.52 -2.03 -3.00
N SER A 72 -12.68 -1.04 -3.27
CA SER A 72 -12.78 -0.21 -4.48
C SER A 72 -12.22 -0.93 -5.71
N GLY A 73 -11.51 -2.05 -5.51
CA GLY A 73 -10.74 -2.75 -6.53
C GLY A 73 -9.41 -2.07 -6.86
N THR A 74 -9.06 -0.99 -6.17
CA THR A 74 -7.85 -0.21 -6.40
C THR A 74 -7.24 0.31 -5.10
N ILE A 75 -5.95 0.13 -4.92
CA ILE A 75 -5.19 0.70 -3.81
C ILE A 75 -4.67 2.07 -4.23
N THR A 76 -5.10 3.11 -3.52
CA THR A 76 -4.54 4.45 -3.68
C THR A 76 -3.19 4.56 -2.97
N PHE A 77 -2.43 5.61 -3.26
CA PHE A 77 -1.19 5.85 -2.53
C PHE A 77 -1.44 6.02 -1.02
N ARG A 78 -2.57 6.61 -0.63
CA ARG A 78 -2.95 6.78 0.77
C ARG A 78 -3.19 5.44 1.45
N ASP A 79 -3.96 4.55 0.82
CA ASP A 79 -4.24 3.21 1.36
C ASP A 79 -2.96 2.39 1.55
N PHE A 80 -2.05 2.48 0.56
CA PHE A 80 -0.74 1.86 0.63
C PHE A 80 0.08 2.37 1.82
N MET A 81 0.15 3.69 2.02
CA MET A 81 0.88 4.31 3.13
C MET A 81 0.29 3.96 4.51
N LEU A 82 -1.04 3.90 4.61
CA LEU A 82 -1.72 3.48 5.85
C LEU A 82 -1.42 2.02 6.19
N GLY A 83 -1.46 1.12 5.20
CA GLY A 83 -1.08 -0.28 5.36
C GLY A 83 0.37 -0.43 5.83
N LEU A 84 1.32 0.22 5.14
CA LEU A 84 2.73 0.21 5.54
C LEU A 84 2.95 0.78 6.94
N SER A 85 2.19 1.81 7.33
CA SER A 85 2.32 2.43 8.66
C SER A 85 1.98 1.43 9.77
N ILE A 86 1.02 0.52 9.54
CA ILE A 86 0.67 -0.53 10.48
C ILE A 86 1.72 -1.65 10.45
N VAL A 87 2.08 -2.13 9.27
CA VAL A 87 3.01 -3.26 9.11
C VAL A 87 4.41 -2.93 9.65
N MET A 88 4.95 -1.76 9.31
CA MET A 88 6.33 -1.38 9.65
C MET A 88 6.44 -0.67 10.99
N LYS A 89 5.53 0.27 11.28
CA LYS A 89 5.61 1.18 12.43
C LYS A 89 4.46 1.03 13.43
N GLY A 90 3.55 0.09 13.20
CA GLY A 90 2.47 -0.23 14.12
C GLY A 90 2.96 -1.03 15.32
N THR A 91 2.26 -0.88 16.43
CA THR A 91 2.34 -1.74 17.61
C THR A 91 1.92 -3.17 17.27
N LEU A 92 2.31 -4.14 18.11
CA LEU A 92 1.89 -5.53 17.93
C LEU A 92 0.37 -5.67 17.85
N GLN A 93 -0.38 -4.94 18.69
CA GLN A 93 -1.84 -4.96 18.64
C GLN A 93 -2.41 -4.40 17.34
N GLU A 94 -1.85 -3.33 16.78
CA GLU A 94 -2.30 -2.79 15.49
C GLU A 94 -2.04 -3.80 14.36
N ARG A 95 -0.88 -4.47 14.37
CA ARG A 95 -0.53 -5.52 13.40
C ARG A 95 -1.45 -6.72 13.50
N LEU A 96 -1.74 -7.20 14.73
CA LEU A 96 -2.67 -8.31 14.96
C LEU A 96 -4.07 -7.94 14.47
N ARG A 97 -4.60 -6.77 14.85
CA ARG A 97 -5.91 -6.31 14.35
C ARG A 97 -5.96 -6.23 12.84
N TRP A 98 -4.88 -5.80 12.18
CA TRP A 98 -4.81 -5.71 10.72
C TRP A 98 -4.71 -7.08 10.04
N ALA A 99 -4.02 -8.05 10.65
CA ALA A 99 -3.91 -9.41 10.11
C ALA A 99 -5.20 -10.23 10.24
N PHE A 100 -6.08 -9.88 11.18
CA PHE A 100 -7.33 -10.58 11.45
C PHE A 100 -8.60 -9.77 11.11
N SER A 101 -8.47 -8.64 10.40
CA SER A 101 -9.59 -7.80 9.95
C SER A 101 -10.08 -8.15 8.56
#